data_AF-A0A2H0RZ83-F1
#
_entry.id   AF-A0A2H0RZ83-F1
#
_cell.length_a   1.000
_cell.length_b   1.000
_cell.length_c   1.000
_cell.angle_alpha   90.00
_cell.angle_beta   90.00
_cell.angle_gamma   90.00
#
_symmetry.space_group_name_H-M   'P 1'
#
loop_
_entity.id
_entity.type
_entity.pdbx_description
1 polymer ?
#
loop_
_entity_poly.entity_id
_entity_poly.type
_entity_poly.pdbx_seq_one_letter_code
_entity_poly.pdbx_strand_id
1 'polypeptide(L)' 'MDKNPLPQVCFYFQVHQPYRLKDLRIRDMHECGLHLFDDEKNAAIFRKVAEKCYLPMNALILSLLKEYPDFRVAFS' A
#
# COMPACT_ATOMS: atom_id res chain seq x y z
N MET A 1 18.46 38.41 9.70
CA MET A 1 17.30 38.56 8.82
C MET A 1 16.73 37.17 8.58
N ASP A 2 15.47 37.02 8.95
CA ASP A 2 14.55 35.87 8.86
C ASP A 2 15.05 34.46 9.19
N LYS A 3 14.96 34.11 10.48
CA LYS A 3 14.90 32.72 10.95
C LYS A 3 13.52 32.44 11.53
N ASN A 4 12.48 32.53 10.72
CA ASN A 4 11.25 31.84 11.03
C ASN A 4 11.26 30.56 10.19
N PRO A 5 11.59 29.38 10.77
CA PRO A 5 11.62 28.16 9.98
C PRO A 5 10.22 27.93 9.42
N LEU A 6 10.13 27.84 8.09
CA LEU A 6 8.89 27.45 7.44
C LEU A 6 8.46 26.09 8.02
N PRO A 7 7.17 25.91 8.33
CA PRO A 7 6.69 24.65 8.88
C PRO A 7 7.03 23.51 7.91
N GLN A 8 7.76 22.52 8.40
CA GLN A 8 8.12 21.34 7.62
C GLN A 8 6.94 20.37 7.63
N VAL A 9 6.40 20.10 6.45
CA VAL A 9 5.31 19.13 6.25
C VAL A 9 5.90 17.85 5.65
N CYS A 10 5.55 16.70 6.22
CA CYS A 10 5.92 15.40 5.67
C CYS A 10 4.65 14.56 5.49
N PHE A 11 4.39 14.13 4.25
CA PHE A 11 3.27 13.23 3.98
C PHE A 11 3.64 11.82 4.40
N TYR A 12 2.74 11.19 5.16
CA TYR A 12 2.85 9.80 5.59
C TYR A 12 1.77 8.96 4.93
N PHE A 13 2.18 7.88 4.26
CA PHE A 13 1.29 6.97 3.56
C PHE A 13 1.30 5.60 4.24
N GLN A 14 0.15 5.18 4.75
CA GLN A 14 -0.04 3.83 5.27
C GLN A 14 -0.48 2.90 4.12
N VAL A 15 0.39 1.97 3.74
CA VAL A 15 0.21 1.04 2.64
C VAL A 15 -0.15 -0.33 3.20
N HIS A 16 -1.45 -0.61 3.29
CA HIS A 16 -1.93 -1.90 3.78
C HIS A 16 -2.90 -2.55 2.78
N GLN A 17 -2.65 -3.82 2.45
CA GLN A 17 -3.59 -4.70 1.76
C GLN A 17 -3.80 -5.97 2.59
N PRO A 18 -5.00 -6.20 3.14
CA PRO A 18 -5.27 -7.40 3.89
C PRO A 18 -5.48 -8.61 2.98
N TYR A 19 -5.06 -9.77 3.45
CA TYR A 19 -5.40 -11.06 2.83
C TYR A 19 -6.86 -11.41 3.12
N ARG A 20 -7.57 -11.83 2.09
CA ARG A 20 -8.96 -12.26 2.15
C ARG A 20 -9.03 -13.76 2.32
N LEU A 21 -9.90 -14.18 3.22
CA LEU A 21 -10.21 -15.58 3.44
C LEU A 21 -11.06 -16.13 2.30
N LYS A 22 -10.93 -17.43 2.05
CA LYS A 22 -11.88 -18.17 1.23
C LYS A 22 -13.23 -18.21 1.94
N ASP A 23 -14.30 -18.39 1.16
CA ASP A 23 -15.61 -18.69 1.71
C ASP A 23 -15.63 -20.14 2.21
N LEU A 24 -15.26 -20.32 3.48
CA LEU A 24 -15.14 -21.62 4.14
C LEU A 24 -16.41 -21.92 4.92
N ARG A 25 -17.05 -23.06 4.64
CA ARG A 25 -18.13 -23.56 5.50
C ARG A 25 -17.55 -24.39 6.63
N ILE A 26 -18.27 -24.46 7.74
CA ILE A 26 -17.88 -25.22 8.95
C ILE A 26 -17.51 -26.68 8.61
N ARG A 27 -18.19 -27.29 7.64
CA ARG A 27 -17.93 -28.67 7.18
C ARG A 27 -16.61 -28.82 6.43
N ASP A 28 -16.13 -27.75 5.79
CA ASP A 28 -14.95 -27.76 4.92
C ASP A 28 -13.65 -27.54 5.75
N MET A 29 -13.79 -27.21 7.05
CA MET A 29 -12.65 -26.97 7.95
C MET A 29 -11.77 -28.21 8.20
N HIS A 30 -12.33 -29.41 8.12
CA HIS A 30 -11.57 -30.66 8.31
C HIS A 30 -10.70 -31.03 7.10
N GLU A 31 -11.12 -30.63 5.89
CA GLU A 31 -10.41 -30.88 4.63
C GLU A 31 -9.46 -29.72 4.26
N CYS A 32 -9.77 -28.48 4.66
CA CYS A 32 -8.97 -27.29 4.39
C CYS A 32 -7.77 -27.18 5.34
N GLY A 33 -6.93 -28.20 5.38
CA GLY A 33 -5.83 -28.32 6.35
C GLY A 33 -4.69 -27.30 6.23
N LEU A 34 -4.82 -26.18 5.49
CA LEU A 34 -3.88 -25.03 5.44
C LEU A 34 -4.30 -23.89 4.48
N HIS A 35 -5.27 -24.10 3.58
CA HIS A 35 -5.64 -23.13 2.53
C HIS A 35 -6.78 -22.18 2.93
N LEU A 36 -6.52 -21.34 3.93
CA LEU A 36 -7.51 -20.39 4.45
C LEU A 36 -7.72 -19.15 3.56
N PHE A 37 -6.71 -18.77 2.77
CA PHE A 37 -6.71 -17.54 1.98
C PHE A 37 -7.04 -17.79 0.52
N ASP A 38 -7.77 -16.84 -0.07
CA ASP A 38 -8.11 -16.85 -1.49
C ASP A 38 -6.99 -16.19 -2.30
N ASP A 39 -5.97 -16.97 -2.65
CA ASP A 39 -4.76 -16.46 -3.31
C ASP A 39 -5.05 -15.80 -4.66
N GLU A 40 -5.97 -16.37 -5.46
CA GLU A 40 -6.35 -15.82 -6.76
C GLU A 40 -7.03 -14.45 -6.60
N LYS A 41 -8.02 -14.37 -5.70
CA LYS A 41 -8.71 -13.11 -5.42
C LYS A 41 -7.78 -12.07 -4.80
N ASN A 42 -6.89 -12.48 -3.89
CA ASN A 42 -5.90 -11.60 -3.29
C ASN A 42 -4.94 -11.05 -4.34
N ALA A 43 -4.41 -11.89 -5.23
CA ALA A 43 -3.52 -11.47 -6.31
C ALA A 43 -4.23 -10.52 -7.28
N ALA A 44 -5.46 -10.83 -7.69
CA ALA A 44 -6.25 -9.99 -8.60
C ALA A 44 -6.52 -8.59 -8.00
N ILE A 45 -6.92 -8.54 -6.73
CA ILE A 45 -7.19 -7.27 -6.05
C ILE A 45 -5.90 -6.49 -5.82
N PHE A 46 -4.85 -7.15 -5.36
CA PHE A 46 -3.55 -6.50 -5.14
C PHE A 46 -3.04 -5.86 -6.44
N ARG A 47 -3.07 -6.60 -7.56
CA ARG A 47 -2.65 -6.08 -8.87
C ARG A 47 -3.48 -4.87 -9.29
N LYS A 48 -4.80 -4.94 -9.16
CA LYS A 48 -5.70 -3.82 -9.46
C LYS A 48 -5.36 -2.58 -8.63
N VAL A 49 -5.09 -2.73 -7.33
CA VAL A 49 -4.72 -1.59 -6.47
C VAL A 49 -3.34 -1.06 -6.81
N ALA A 50 -2.37 -1.95 -7.07
CA ALA A 50 -1.02 -1.55 -7.44
C ALA A 50 -1.00 -0.73 -8.73
N GLU A 51 -1.73 -1.17 -9.76
CA GLU A 51 -1.85 -0.48 -11.05
C GLU A 51 -2.56 0.88 -10.93
N LYS A 52 -3.59 0.98 -10.07
CA LYS A 52 -4.37 2.21 -9.93
C LYS A 52 -3.78 3.21 -8.95
N CYS A 53 -3.02 2.77 -7.95
CA CYS A 53 -2.60 3.61 -6.84
C CYS A 53 -1.09 3.57 -6.62
N TYR A 54 -0.50 2.41 -6.37
CA TYR A 54 0.90 2.33 -5.92
C TYR A 54 1.89 2.72 -7.01
N LEU A 55 1.75 2.16 -8.22
CA LEU A 55 2.63 2.46 -9.34
C LEU A 55 2.54 3.94 -9.78
N PRO A 56 1.37 4.51 -10.06
CA PRO A 56 1.29 5.91 -10.47
C PRO A 56 1.73 6.87 -9.35
N MET A 57 1.39 6.59 -8.09
CA MET A 57 1.82 7.43 -6.97
C MET A 57 3.34 7.39 -6.77
N ASN A 58 3.96 6.21 -6.82
CA ASN A 58 5.40 6.10 -6.66
C ASN A 58 6.16 6.79 -7.81
N ALA A 59 5.63 6.74 -9.03
CA ALA A 59 6.21 7.48 -10.15
C ALA A 59 6.16 9.01 -9.92
N LEU A 60 5.03 9.53 -9.43
CA LEU A 60 4.86 10.93 -9.09
C LEU A 60 5.76 11.35 -7.92
N ILE A 61 5.80 10.56 -6.85
CA ILE A 61 6.68 10.83 -5.69
C ILE A 61 8.15 10.85 -6.15
N LEU A 62 8.55 9.93 -7.03
CA LEU A 62 9.91 9.90 -7.56
C LEU A 62 10.24 11.15 -8.38
N SER A 63 9.30 11.67 -9.19
CA SER A 63 9.55 12.93 -9.92
C SER A 63 9.69 14.11 -8.95
N LEU A 64 8.83 14.19 -7.94
CA LEU A 64 8.89 15.25 -6.92
C LEU A 64 10.19 15.19 -6.10
N LEU A 65 10.66 13.99 -5.74
CA LEU A 65 11.94 13.83 -5.02
C LEU A 65 13.15 14.27 -5.86
N LYS A 66 13.08 14.13 -7.19
CA LYS A 66 14.14 14.59 -8.10
C LYS A 66 14.10 16.11 -8.31
N GLU A 67 12.90 16.68 -8.32
CA GLU A 67 12.67 18.11 -8.57
C GLU A 67 12.91 18.97 -7.33
N TYR A 68 12.56 18.46 -6.14
CA TYR A 68 12.58 19.22 -4.88
C TYR A 68 13.51 18.55 -3.84
N PRO A 69 14.75 19.06 -3.65
CA PRO A 69 15.74 18.47 -2.74
C PRO A 69 15.32 18.40 -1.27
N ASP A 70 14.39 19.25 -0.84
CA ASP A 70 13.87 19.31 0.54
C ASP A 70 12.56 18.52 0.71
N PHE A 71 11.98 17.99 -0.37
CA PHE A 71 10.76 17.18 -0.29
C PHE A 71 11.07 15.82 0.34
N ARG A 72 10.24 15.42 1.31
CA ARG A 72 10.35 14.16 2.05
C ARG A 72 8.97 13.55 2.23
N VAL A 73 8.92 12.22 2.19
CA VAL A 73 7.71 11.43 2.44
C VAL A 73 8.08 10.21 3.28
N ALA A 74 7.11 9.68 4.01
CA ALA A 74 7.24 8.47 4.81
C ALA A 74 6.18 7.44 4.41
N PHE A 75 6.53 6.16 4.54
CA PHE A 75 5.65 5.03 4.27
C PHE A 75 5.62 4.08 5.46
N SER A 76 4.52 3.35 5.62
CA SER A 76 4.37 2.24 6.57
C SER A 76 3.47 1.15 6.04
#